data_AF-A0A5C5YZR1-F1
#
_entry.id   AF-A0A5C5YZR1-F1
#
_cell.length_a   1.000
_cell.length_b   1.000
_cell.length_c   1.000
_cell.angle_alpha   90.00
_cell.angle_beta   90.00
_cell.angle_gamma   90.00
#
_symmetry.space_group_name_H-M   'P 1'
#
loop_
_entity.id
_entity.type
_entity.pdbx_description
1 polymer ?
#
loop_
_entity_poly.entity_id
_entity_poly.type
_entity_poly.pdbx_seq_one_letter_code
_entity_poly.pdbx_strand_id
1 'polypeptide(L)'
;MSLTCLREDSYDIVGIAYAMPASDLIAPRELQLSLLYRLKQFLDRLASDDNLRSSIVVPDGTRQVFCNGHANVDQLSAMQDEVDDLIEAVAKDLNRSFEKLAEARISFRPQTPIAAPHFRPLRTPSSF
;
A
#
# COMPACT_ATOMS: atom_id res chain seq x y z
N MET A 1 7.08 0.99 -22.90
CA MET A 1 7.65 2.10 -22.13
C MET A 1 8.73 1.51 -21.25
N SER A 2 9.99 1.82 -21.53
CA SER A 2 11.15 1.23 -20.84
C SER A 2 11.32 1.83 -19.46
N LEU A 3 11.53 0.97 -18.46
CA LEU A 3 11.88 1.26 -17.06
C LEU A 3 13.30 1.86 -16.95
N THR A 4 13.55 3.02 -17.56
CA THR A 4 14.89 3.65 -17.59
C THR A 4 14.93 5.04 -16.95
N CYS A 5 13.97 5.42 -16.10
CA CYS A 5 13.89 6.81 -15.62
C CYS A 5 14.77 7.15 -14.40
N LEU A 6 15.15 6.20 -13.55
CA LEU A 6 15.92 6.54 -12.36
C LEU A 6 17.38 6.12 -12.52
N ARG A 7 18.24 7.06 -12.94
CA ARG A 7 19.67 7.03 -12.61
C ARG A 7 19.88 7.46 -11.15
N GLU A 8 19.02 6.98 -10.26
CA GLU A 8 19.29 6.97 -8.83
C GLU A 8 20.22 5.78 -8.61
N ASP A 9 21.37 6.00 -7.98
CA ASP A 9 22.05 4.84 -7.42
C ASP A 9 21.08 4.22 -6.40
N SER A 10 20.96 2.90 -6.34
CA SER A 10 20.10 2.22 -5.35
C SER A 10 20.32 2.74 -3.91
N TYR A 11 21.53 3.26 -3.67
CA TYR A 11 21.95 3.93 -2.45
C TYR A 11 21.24 5.27 -2.16
N ASP A 12 20.93 6.08 -3.17
CA ASP A 12 20.24 7.36 -3.02
C ASP A 12 18.79 7.15 -2.56
N ILE A 13 18.08 6.21 -3.20
CA ILE A 13 16.72 5.80 -2.80
C ILE A 13 16.71 5.30 -1.35
N VAL A 14 17.69 4.45 -0.99
CA VAL A 14 17.81 3.97 0.39
C VAL A 14 18.10 5.11 1.35
N GLY A 15 18.95 6.08 0.99
CA GLY A 15 19.21 7.27 1.78
C GLY A 15 17.95 8.11 2.02
N ILE A 16 17.13 8.32 0.99
CA ILE A 16 15.84 9.03 1.10
C ILE A 16 14.89 8.26 2.04
N ALA A 17 14.69 6.96 1.80
CA ALA A 17 13.81 6.14 2.62
C ALA A 17 14.27 6.05 4.07
N TYR A 18 15.59 5.98 4.31
CA TYR A 18 16.20 5.95 5.63
C TYR A 18 16.02 7.26 6.40
N ALA A 19 15.97 8.39 5.69
CA ALA A 19 15.72 9.71 6.28
C ALA A 19 14.25 9.95 6.65
N MET A 20 13.33 9.08 6.20
CA MET A 20 11.91 9.22 6.51
C MET A 20 11.67 9.07 8.03
N PRO A 21 10.94 9.99 8.68
CA PRO A 21 10.68 9.91 10.12
C PRO A 21 9.98 8.61 10.50
N ALA A 22 10.35 8.04 11.65
CA ALA A 22 9.71 6.82 12.14
C ALA A 22 8.19 6.94 12.30
N SER A 23 7.67 8.14 12.62
CA SER A 23 6.23 8.43 12.66
C SER A 23 5.53 8.20 11.33
N ASP A 24 6.24 8.41 10.22
CA ASP A 24 5.72 8.34 8.86
C ASP A 24 5.85 6.91 8.31
N LEU A 25 6.68 6.07 8.95
CA LEU A 25 6.81 4.64 8.65
C LEU A 25 5.78 3.77 9.40
N ILE A 26 5.10 4.32 10.41
CA ILE A 26 4.06 3.62 11.15
C ILE A 26 2.74 3.72 10.35
N ALA A 27 2.40 2.62 9.67
CA ALA A 27 1.12 2.43 8.99
C ALA A 27 0.42 1.17 9.51
N PRO A 28 -0.92 1.17 9.64
CA PRO A 28 -1.68 -0.05 9.91
C PRO A 28 -1.38 -1.11 8.85
N ARG A 29 -1.17 -2.36 9.28
CA ARG A 29 -0.79 -3.48 8.39
C ARG A 29 -1.82 -3.70 7.28
N GLU A 30 -3.08 -3.42 7.58
CA GLU A 30 -4.24 -3.58 6.72
C GLU A 30 -4.37 -2.45 5.68
N LEU A 31 -3.58 -1.38 5.80
CA LEU A 31 -3.65 -0.19 4.96
C LEU A 31 -2.30 0.07 4.28
N GLN A 32 -1.89 -0.85 3.41
CA GLN A 32 -0.64 -0.74 2.65
C GLN A 32 -0.56 0.56 1.81
N LEU A 33 -1.70 1.02 1.27
CA LEU A 33 -1.80 2.31 0.59
C LEU A 33 -1.37 3.49 1.47
N SER A 34 -1.62 3.43 2.79
CA SER A 34 -1.25 4.52 3.70
C SER A 34 0.25 4.73 3.76
N LEU A 35 1.07 3.68 3.60
CA LEU A 35 2.52 3.84 3.56
C LEU A 35 2.98 4.56 2.28
N LEU A 36 2.37 4.22 1.13
CA LEU A 36 2.67 4.89 -0.14
C LEU A 36 2.29 6.38 -0.12
N TYR A 37 1.12 6.72 0.43
CA TYR A 37 0.73 8.13 0.59
C TYR A 37 1.69 8.91 1.51
N ARG A 38 2.18 8.27 2.58
CA ARG A 38 3.15 8.90 3.49
C ARG A 38 4.50 9.09 2.81
N LEU A 39 4.94 8.11 2.02
CA LEU A 39 6.14 8.25 1.19
C LEU A 39 5.98 9.45 0.25
N LYS A 40 4.86 9.53 -0.49
CA LYS A 40 4.59 10.67 -1.37
C LYS A 40 4.64 12.02 -0.64
N GLN A 41 4.00 12.12 0.51
CA GLN A 41 4.04 13.33 1.35
C GLN A 41 5.47 13.68 1.78
N PHE A 42 6.29 12.69 2.11
CA PHE A 42 7.69 12.91 2.46
C PHE A 42 8.49 13.43 1.25
N LEU A 43 8.28 12.86 0.07
CA LEU A 43 8.92 13.34 -1.17
C LEU A 43 8.49 14.78 -1.51
N ASP A 44 7.22 15.12 -1.32
CA ASP A 44 6.70 16.48 -1.52
C ASP A 44 7.35 17.49 -0.58
N ARG A 45 7.64 17.09 0.66
CA ARG A 45 8.41 17.91 1.60
C ARG A 45 9.86 18.06 1.14
N LEU A 46 10.50 17.02 0.63
CA LEU A 46 11.87 17.12 0.09
C LEU A 46 11.98 17.98 -1.16
N ALA A 47 10.95 17.99 -2.00
CA ALA A 47 10.91 18.84 -3.17
C ALA A 47 10.76 20.32 -2.78
N SER A 48 9.97 20.61 -1.73
CA SER A 48 9.63 21.98 -1.31
C SER A 48 10.55 22.59 -0.26
N ASP A 49 11.31 21.78 0.49
CA ASP A 49 12.21 22.26 1.56
C ASP A 49 13.68 21.94 1.25
N ASP A 50 14.39 22.95 0.76
CA ASP A 50 15.81 22.88 0.45
C ASP A 50 16.67 22.53 1.68
N ASN A 51 16.30 23.00 2.88
CA ASN A 51 17.07 22.71 4.10
C ASN A 51 16.93 21.24 4.48
N LEU A 52 15.71 20.71 4.40
CA LEU A 52 15.46 19.30 4.62
C LEU A 52 16.24 18.46 3.61
N ARG A 53 16.20 18.84 2.33
CA ARG A 53 16.92 18.14 1.26
C ARG A 53 18.44 18.14 1.48
N SER A 54 19.02 19.27 1.85
CA SER A 54 20.46 19.39 2.17
C SER A 54 20.87 18.65 3.46
N SER A 55 19.92 18.25 4.30
CA SER A 55 20.19 17.49 5.53
C SER A 55 20.25 15.97 5.33
N ILE A 56 19.82 15.45 4.18
CA ILE A 56 19.78 14.01 3.93
C ILE A 56 21.17 13.48 3.57
N VAL A 57 21.57 12.45 4.30
CA VAL A 57 22.83 11.72 4.16
C VAL A 57 22.51 10.27 3.89
N VAL A 58 23.36 9.60 3.10
CA VAL A 58 23.26 8.14 2.91
C VAL A 58 23.44 7.41 4.25
N PRO A 59 22.95 6.17 4.41
CA PRO A 59 22.91 5.49 5.71
C PRO A 59 24.28 5.26 6.35
N ASP A 60 25.34 5.14 5.53
CA ASP A 60 26.71 4.98 6.00
C ASP A 60 27.39 6.30 6.42
N GLY A 61 26.69 7.44 6.24
CA GLY A 61 27.17 8.76 6.61
C GLY A 61 28.21 9.37 5.66
N THR A 62 28.56 8.69 4.56
CA THR A 62 29.73 9.06 3.74
C THR A 62 29.51 10.28 2.87
N ARG A 63 28.27 10.55 2.46
CA ARG A 63 27.91 11.68 1.60
C ARG A 63 26.47 12.13 1.76
N GLN A 64 26.19 13.35 1.34
CA GLN A 64 24.81 13.78 1.11
C GLN A 64 24.20 13.02 -0.06
N VAL A 65 22.89 12.78 0.01
CA VAL A 65 22.13 12.19 -1.10
C VAL A 65 22.02 13.20 -2.25
N PHE A 66 21.67 14.44 -1.92
CA PHE A 66 21.51 15.53 -2.90
C PHE A 66 22.82 16.33 -3.02
N CYS A 67 23.77 15.80 -3.79
CA CYS A 67 25.01 16.50 -4.10
C CYS A 67 25.37 16.35 -5.60
N ASN A 68 26.34 17.16 -6.06
CA ASN A 68 26.72 17.19 -7.47
C ASN A 68 27.08 15.80 -8.01
N GLY A 69 26.40 15.37 -9.07
CA GLY A 69 26.61 14.06 -9.71
C GLY A 69 25.75 12.92 -9.13
N HIS A 70 24.90 13.20 -8.15
CA HIS A 70 23.96 12.28 -7.52
C HIS A 70 22.51 12.76 -7.70
N ALA A 71 21.59 12.30 -6.85
CA ALA A 71 20.18 12.66 -6.88
C ALA A 71 19.98 14.18 -6.95
N ASN A 72 19.08 14.61 -7.83
CA ASN A 72 18.71 16.01 -8.02
C ASN A 72 17.19 16.20 -7.95
N VAL A 73 16.75 17.46 -8.03
CA VAL A 73 15.33 17.81 -7.90
C VAL A 73 14.49 17.26 -9.06
N ASP A 74 15.03 17.21 -10.29
CA ASP A 74 14.33 16.64 -11.44
C ASP A 74 14.14 15.12 -11.27
N GLN A 75 15.14 14.43 -10.73
CA GLN A 75 15.06 13.00 -10.41
C GLN A 75 14.09 12.74 -9.25
N LEU A 76 14.08 13.60 -8.24
CA LEU A 76 13.08 13.55 -7.16
C LEU A 76 11.67 13.74 -7.71
N SER A 77 11.47 14.66 -8.66
CA SER A 77 10.19 14.86 -9.35
C SER A 77 9.76 13.62 -10.12
N ALA A 78 10.68 13.00 -10.87
CA ALA A 78 10.38 11.74 -11.57
C ALA A 78 10.01 10.62 -10.58
N MET A 79 10.66 10.55 -9.42
CA MET A 79 10.32 9.60 -8.38
C MET A 79 8.96 9.88 -7.74
N GLN A 80 8.57 11.15 -7.58
CA GLN A 80 7.22 11.52 -7.13
C GLN A 80 6.15 11.02 -8.11
N ASP A 81 6.37 11.19 -9.41
CA ASP A 81 5.46 10.72 -10.46
C ASP A 81 5.34 9.18 -10.45
N GLU A 82 6.47 8.47 -10.34
CA GLU A 82 6.46 6.99 -10.24
C GLU A 82 5.70 6.49 -9.00
N VAL A 83 5.80 7.20 -7.88
CA VAL A 83 5.05 6.88 -6.65
C VAL A 83 3.55 7.17 -6.83
N ASP A 84 3.17 8.24 -7.52
CA ASP A 84 1.77 8.54 -7.83
C ASP A 84 1.15 7.45 -8.73
N ASP A 85 1.87 7.05 -9.79
CA ASP A 85 1.46 5.94 -10.66
C ASP A 85 1.28 4.63 -9.86
N LEU A 86 2.18 4.36 -8.92
CA LEU A 86 2.09 3.19 -8.05
C LEU A 86 0.89 3.26 -7.10
N ILE A 87 0.61 4.43 -6.51
CA ILE A 87 -0.57 4.66 -5.68
C ILE A 87 -1.84 4.38 -6.48
N GLU A 88 -1.95 4.90 -7.70
CA GLU A 88 -3.12 4.68 -8.56
C GLU A 88 -3.29 3.19 -8.88
N ALA A 89 -2.21 2.51 -9.27
CA ALA A 89 -2.24 1.09 -9.59
C ALA A 89 -2.72 0.24 -8.42
N VAL A 90 -2.18 0.46 -7.21
CA VAL A 90 -2.57 -0.30 -6.01
C VAL A 90 -4.01 0.02 -5.61
N ALA A 91 -4.43 1.29 -5.68
CA ALA A 91 -5.81 1.67 -5.37
C ALA A 91 -6.83 1.03 -6.32
N LYS A 92 -6.50 0.97 -7.62
CA LYS A 92 -7.32 0.32 -8.63
C LYS A 92 -7.46 -1.19 -8.38
N ASP A 93 -6.37 -1.86 -8.03
CA ASP A 93 -6.38 -3.29 -7.75
C ASP A 93 -7.14 -3.64 -6.45
N LEU A 94 -7.04 -2.79 -5.43
CA LEU A 94 -7.83 -2.92 -4.20
C LEU A 94 -9.33 -2.74 -4.48
N ASN A 95 -9.72 -1.72 -5.22
CA ASN A 95 -11.11 -1.50 -5.61
C ASN A 95 -11.69 -2.69 -6.36
N ARG A 96 -10.97 -3.20 -7.37
CA ARG A 96 -11.38 -4.40 -8.12
C ARG A 96 -11.53 -5.62 -7.22
N SER A 97 -10.65 -5.78 -6.23
CA SER A 97 -10.74 -6.88 -5.25
C SER A 97 -12.00 -6.78 -4.39
N PHE A 98 -12.37 -5.56 -3.96
CA PHE A 98 -13.61 -5.34 -3.21
C PHE A 98 -14.87 -5.58 -4.04
N GLU A 99 -14.88 -5.18 -5.32
CA GLU A 99 -15.99 -5.46 -6.24
C GLU A 99 -16.22 -6.97 -6.40
N LYS A 100 -15.16 -7.75 -6.63
CA LYS A 100 -15.25 -9.21 -6.72
C LYS A 100 -15.79 -9.84 -5.43
N LEU A 101 -15.37 -9.34 -4.27
CA LEU A 101 -15.91 -9.79 -2.98
C LEU A 101 -17.39 -9.44 -2.81
N ALA A 102 -17.81 -8.26 -3.28
CA ALA A 102 -19.21 -7.85 -3.27
C ALA A 102 -20.07 -8.75 -4.18
N GLU A 103 -19.60 -9.04 -5.40
CA GLU A 103 -20.27 -9.96 -6.33
C GLU A 103 -20.41 -11.38 -5.75
N ALA A 104 -19.35 -11.90 -5.13
CA ALA A 104 -19.37 -13.21 -4.49
C ALA A 104 -20.37 -13.29 -3.31
N ARG A 105 -20.56 -12.19 -2.57
CA ARG A 105 -21.57 -12.12 -1.51
C ARG A 105 -23.00 -12.11 -2.04
N ILE A 106 -23.22 -11.57 -3.24
CA ILE A 106 -24.54 -11.56 -3.89
C ILE A 106 -24.87 -12.96 -4.45
N SER A 107 -23.88 -13.68 -4.99
CA SER A 107 -24.08 -15.04 -5.51
C SER A 107 -24.24 -16.09 -4.40
N PHE A 108 -23.57 -15.92 -3.25
CA PHE A 108 -23.76 -16.75 -2.07
C PHE A 108 -24.94 -16.24 -1.21
N ARG A 109 -26.15 -16.24 -1.79
CA ARG A 109 -27.37 -16.24 -0.97
C ARG A 109 -27.62 -17.70 -0.58
N PRO A 110 -27.36 -18.13 0.68
CA PRO A 110 -27.74 -19.47 1.09
C PRO A 110 -29.24 -19.60 0.86
N GLN A 111 -29.62 -20.57 0.03
CA GLN A 111 -31.02 -20.95 -0.10
C GLN A 111 -31.51 -21.30 1.31
N THR A 112 -32.68 -20.78 1.64
CA THR A 112 -33.40 -20.90 2.91
C THR A 112 -33.34 -22.30 3.54
N PRO A 113 -33.48 -22.42 4.88
CA PRO A 113 -33.13 -23.62 5.62
C PRO A 113 -33.85 -24.85 5.06
N ILE A 114 -33.12 -25.97 4.96
CA ILE A 114 -33.68 -27.30 4.73
C ILE A 114 -34.81 -27.47 5.73
N ALA A 115 -36.05 -27.64 5.22
CA ALA A 115 -37.20 -27.92 6.06
C ALA A 115 -36.85 -29.05 7.02
N ALA A 116 -36.96 -28.77 8.32
CA ALA A 116 -36.70 -29.76 9.36
C ALA A 116 -37.50 -31.04 9.03
N PRO A 117 -36.88 -32.23 9.09
CA PRO A 117 -37.62 -33.46 8.82
C PRO A 117 -38.79 -33.54 9.79
N HIS A 118 -40.00 -33.70 9.25
CA HIS A 118 -41.18 -34.00 10.03
C HIS A 118 -40.94 -35.31 10.79
N PHE A 119 -40.46 -35.21 12.04
CA PHE A 119 -40.38 -36.35 12.93
C PHE A 119 -41.81 -36.79 13.25
N ARG A 120 -42.21 -37.90 12.64
CA ARG A 120 -43.46 -38.59 12.96
C ARG A 120 -43.36 -39.04 14.42
N PRO A 121 -44.29 -38.68 15.32
CA PRO A 121 -44.22 -39.15 16.69
C PRO A 121 -44.33 -40.68 16.71
N LEU A 122 -43.44 -41.31 17.49
CA LEU A 122 -43.46 -42.74 17.73
C LEU A 122 -44.80 -43.13 18.36
N ARG A 123 -45.53 -44.06 17.73
CA ARG A 123 -46.69 -44.71 18.35
C ARG A 123 -46.24 -45.31 19.68
N THR A 124 -46.82 -44.83 20.78
CA THR A 124 -46.76 -45.55 22.04
C THR A 124 -47.50 -46.88 21.88
N PRO A 125 -46.93 -48.03 22.27
CA PRO A 125 -47.66 -49.27 22.26
C PRO A 125 -48.81 -49.18 23.28
N SER A 126 -50.02 -49.48 22.81
CA SER A 126 -51.20 -49.69 23.65
C SER A 126 -50.90 -50.80 24.65
N SER A 127 -50.83 -50.46 25.93
CA SER A 127 -50.89 -51.44 27.01
C SER A 127 -52.36 -51.65 27.40
N PHE A 128 -52.69 -52.92 27.58
CA PHE A 128 -53.99 -53.51 27.88
C PHE A 128 -54.67 -52.96 29.14
#